data_AF-A7S4Z9-F1
#
_entry.id   AF-A7S4Z9-F1
#
_cell.length_a   1.000
_cell.length_b   1.000
_cell.length_c   1.000
_cell.angle_alpha   90.00
_cell.angle_beta   90.00
_cell.angle_gamma   90.00
#
_symmetry.space_group_name_H-M   'P 1'
#
loop_
_entity.id
_entity.type
_entity.pdbx_description
1 polymer ?
#
loop_
_entity_poly.entity_id
_entity_poly.type
_entity_poly.pdbx_seq_one_letter_code
_entity_poly.pdbx_strand_id
1 'polypeptide(L)'
;MQQEEPSVAVIGAGLMGTCIAGELAYHGARVNLYDRSAQAMEKSKEMLIQQKEQLKREEVMATSDFIGTVAFCESLEEAVVNSGLIFEATIENLEVKKSVFKSISQFCRTNAVIATNTLALDTSVVAEHVTNPERCLGIRFLYPVYSIPEVEITLGSQTSPETIQKVQQFLEGKQKTLFFRSGKKPLVLSHSQVEDRKKAQRQQTRNWIQEGRSTHDVVPNLGHGVASRHAQASPIAMSSGKTSQSTDAEEECSKESECVVCMDNRRDTVLCPCHHLCVCGQCAAALQLNEEPCPICRQAVASVIHVYQP
;
A
#
# COMPACT_ATOMS: atom_id res chain seq x y z
N MET A 1 -9.59 -10.44 -31.24
CA MET A 1 -9.39 -11.20 -29.99
C MET A 1 -9.38 -10.18 -28.87
N GLN A 2 -10.37 -10.21 -27.98
CA GLN A 2 -10.34 -9.41 -26.76
C GLN A 2 -9.17 -9.96 -25.92
N GLN A 3 -8.14 -9.14 -25.69
CA GLN A 3 -7.05 -9.54 -24.81
C GLN A 3 -7.65 -9.67 -23.41
N GLU A 4 -7.63 -10.89 -22.83
CA GLU A 4 -8.04 -11.08 -21.45
C GLU A 4 -7.19 -10.19 -20.55
N GLU A 5 -7.85 -9.40 -19.69
CA GLU A 5 -7.16 -8.55 -18.73
C GLU A 5 -6.32 -9.45 -17.79
N PRO A 6 -5.02 -9.12 -17.59
CA PRO A 6 -4.14 -9.94 -16.78
C PRO A 6 -4.65 -10.01 -15.34
N SER A 7 -4.73 -11.21 -14.78
CA SER A 7 -5.08 -11.38 -13.36
C SER A 7 -4.01 -10.76 -12.48
N VAL A 8 -4.43 -10.24 -11.34
CA VAL A 8 -3.56 -9.69 -10.31
C VAL A 8 -3.43 -10.70 -9.18
N ALA A 9 -2.24 -10.86 -8.62
CA ALA A 9 -2.07 -11.57 -7.35
C ALA A 9 -1.79 -10.59 -6.22
N VAL A 10 -2.35 -10.85 -5.04
CA VAL A 10 -2.00 -10.17 -3.79
C VAL A 10 -1.53 -11.21 -2.78
N ILE A 11 -0.31 -11.07 -2.29
CA ILE A 11 0.36 -12.02 -1.41
C ILE A 11 0.48 -11.42 -0.01
N GLY A 12 -0.27 -11.98 0.94
CA GLY A 12 -0.47 -11.47 2.28
C GLY A 12 -1.92 -11.00 2.48
N ALA A 13 -2.68 -11.67 3.33
CA ALA A 13 -4.09 -11.39 3.61
C ALA A 13 -4.28 -10.63 4.94
N GLY A 14 -3.28 -9.84 5.33
CA GLY A 14 -3.40 -8.87 6.42
C GLY A 14 -4.25 -7.67 6.05
N LEU A 15 -4.19 -6.62 6.88
CA LEU A 15 -4.93 -5.36 6.66
C LEU A 15 -4.68 -4.78 5.26
N MET A 16 -3.41 -4.51 4.92
CA MET A 16 -3.07 -3.86 3.66
C MET A 16 -3.40 -4.73 2.46
N GLY A 17 -3.01 -6.01 2.47
CA GLY A 17 -3.28 -6.90 1.34
C GLY A 17 -4.77 -7.11 1.10
N THR A 18 -5.59 -7.23 2.15
CA THR A 18 -7.06 -7.31 2.00
C THR A 18 -7.63 -6.02 1.40
N CYS A 19 -7.20 -4.85 1.88
CA CYS A 19 -7.61 -3.57 1.31
C CYS A 19 -7.17 -3.40 -0.15
N ILE A 20 -5.95 -3.82 -0.50
CA ILE A 20 -5.43 -3.74 -1.87
C ILE A 20 -6.22 -4.67 -2.79
N ALA A 21 -6.47 -5.91 -2.35
CA ALA A 21 -7.24 -6.88 -3.12
C ALA A 21 -8.67 -6.36 -3.37
N GLY A 22 -9.33 -5.86 -2.32
CA GLY A 22 -10.66 -5.29 -2.42
C GLY A 22 -10.72 -4.04 -3.30
N GLU A 23 -9.72 -3.14 -3.20
CA GLU A 23 -9.63 -1.93 -4.02
C GLU A 23 -9.48 -2.25 -5.51
N LEU A 24 -8.56 -3.16 -5.86
CA LEU A 24 -8.33 -3.54 -7.24
C LEU A 24 -9.55 -4.24 -7.84
N ALA A 25 -10.19 -5.11 -7.04
CA ALA A 25 -11.43 -5.77 -7.42
C ALA A 25 -12.59 -4.77 -7.57
N TYR A 26 -12.69 -3.77 -6.69
CA TYR A 26 -13.66 -2.69 -6.77
C TYR A 26 -13.54 -1.92 -8.11
N HIS A 27 -12.32 -1.80 -8.63
CA HIS A 27 -12.05 -1.27 -9.97
C HIS A 27 -12.02 -2.34 -11.08
N GLY A 28 -12.69 -3.47 -10.87
CA GLY A 28 -12.97 -4.48 -11.89
C GLY A 28 -11.82 -5.45 -12.19
N ALA A 29 -10.73 -5.46 -11.40
CA ALA A 29 -9.67 -6.44 -11.57
C ALA A 29 -10.07 -7.83 -11.06
N ARG A 30 -9.64 -8.89 -11.75
CA ARG A 30 -9.63 -10.25 -11.21
C ARG A 30 -8.44 -10.40 -10.27
N VAL A 31 -8.69 -10.67 -9.00
CA VAL A 31 -7.65 -10.71 -7.96
C VAL A 31 -7.56 -12.11 -7.36
N ASN A 32 -6.36 -12.68 -7.38
CA ASN A 32 -6.01 -13.87 -6.62
C ASN A 32 -5.36 -13.45 -5.32
N LEU A 33 -6.00 -13.71 -4.19
CA LEU A 33 -5.47 -13.43 -2.85
C LEU A 33 -4.94 -14.72 -2.22
N TYR A 34 -3.75 -14.64 -1.64
CA TYR A 34 -3.15 -15.76 -0.91
C TYR A 34 -2.43 -15.29 0.35
N ASP A 35 -2.55 -16.09 1.42
CA ASP A 35 -1.72 -16.04 2.61
C ASP A 35 -1.47 -17.45 3.10
N ARG A 36 -0.29 -17.70 3.67
CA ARG A 36 0.05 -18.99 4.29
C ARG A 36 -0.84 -19.32 5.50
N SER A 37 -1.44 -18.31 6.13
CA SER A 37 -2.30 -18.46 7.29
C SER A 37 -3.76 -18.58 6.88
N ALA A 38 -4.33 -19.76 7.04
CA ALA A 38 -5.77 -19.98 6.84
C ALA A 38 -6.63 -19.03 7.70
N GLN A 39 -6.17 -18.69 8.91
CA GLN A 39 -6.87 -17.72 9.77
C GLN A 39 -6.85 -16.31 9.18
N ALA A 40 -5.74 -15.89 8.56
CA ALA A 40 -5.67 -14.60 7.89
C ALA A 40 -6.60 -14.57 6.67
N MET A 41 -6.66 -15.66 5.90
CA MET A 41 -7.57 -15.80 4.77
C MET A 41 -9.04 -15.68 5.19
N GLU A 42 -9.45 -16.33 6.29
CA GLU A 42 -10.84 -16.24 6.76
C GLU A 42 -11.19 -14.82 7.26
N LYS A 43 -10.31 -14.20 8.05
CA LYS A 43 -10.47 -12.80 8.47
C LYS A 43 -10.54 -11.84 7.29
N SER A 44 -9.79 -12.12 6.23
CA SER A 44 -9.80 -11.31 5.01
C SER A 44 -11.17 -11.35 4.32
N LYS A 45 -11.81 -12.52 4.23
CA LYS A 45 -13.19 -12.65 3.71
C LYS A 45 -14.17 -11.80 4.51
N GLU A 46 -14.16 -11.93 5.84
CA GLU A 46 -15.02 -11.14 6.74
C GLU A 46 -14.78 -9.64 6.55
N MET A 47 -13.52 -9.24 6.44
CA MET A 47 -13.13 -7.84 6.25
C MET A 47 -13.59 -7.28 4.89
N LEU A 48 -13.48 -8.05 3.80
CA LEU A 48 -14.02 -7.62 2.50
C LEU A 48 -15.54 -7.40 2.55
N ILE A 49 -16.28 -8.26 3.27
CA ILE A 49 -17.72 -8.10 3.48
C ILE A 49 -18.01 -6.80 4.25
N GLN A 50 -17.26 -6.53 5.33
CA GLN A 50 -17.42 -5.30 6.11
C GLN A 50 -17.10 -4.05 5.29
N GLN A 51 -16.04 -4.08 4.47
CA GLN A 51 -15.69 -3.00 3.56
C GLN A 51 -16.79 -2.75 2.54
N LYS A 52 -17.34 -3.81 1.95
CA LYS A 52 -18.48 -3.73 1.03
C LYS A 52 -19.68 -3.03 1.68
N GLU A 53 -20.05 -3.39 2.91
CA GLU A 53 -21.15 -2.75 3.63
C GLU A 53 -20.83 -1.30 4.03
N GLN A 54 -19.56 -0.98 4.32
CA GLN A 54 -19.14 0.40 4.53
C GLN A 54 -19.29 1.24 3.26
N LEU A 55 -18.81 0.76 2.11
CA LEU A 55 -18.94 1.46 0.82
C LEU A 55 -20.40 1.70 0.43
N LYS A 56 -21.30 0.76 0.74
CA LYS A 56 -22.76 0.94 0.58
C LYS A 56 -23.29 2.07 1.45
N ARG A 57 -22.98 2.06 2.75
CA ARG A 57 -23.43 3.10 3.69
C ARG A 57 -22.91 4.48 3.33
N GLU A 58 -21.76 4.56 2.69
CA GLU A 58 -21.15 5.81 2.23
C GLU A 58 -21.67 6.26 0.85
N GLU A 59 -22.56 5.49 0.21
CA GLU A 59 -23.13 5.74 -1.12
C GLU A 59 -22.06 5.85 -2.23
N VAL A 60 -20.96 5.12 -2.07
CA VAL A 60 -19.81 5.11 -2.99
C VAL A 60 -19.57 3.71 -3.55
N MET A 61 -20.59 2.85 -3.56
CA MET A 61 -20.50 1.54 -4.18
C MET A 61 -20.82 1.64 -5.67
N ALA A 62 -19.80 1.70 -6.53
CA ALA A 62 -19.99 1.66 -7.98
C ALA A 62 -20.27 0.25 -8.53
N THR A 63 -19.76 -0.79 -7.86
CA THR A 63 -19.96 -2.20 -8.25
C THR A 63 -20.44 -3.04 -7.07
N SER A 64 -21.49 -3.84 -7.30
CA SER A 64 -22.11 -4.66 -6.27
C SER A 64 -21.43 -6.01 -6.06
N ASP A 65 -20.57 -6.46 -6.98
CA ASP A 65 -20.05 -7.83 -7.02
C ASP A 65 -18.52 -7.95 -6.99
N PHE A 66 -17.80 -6.91 -6.55
CA PHE A 66 -16.33 -6.97 -6.55
C PHE A 66 -15.74 -8.04 -5.61
N ILE A 67 -16.48 -8.51 -4.60
CA ILE A 67 -16.02 -9.65 -3.81
C ILE A 67 -16.00 -10.93 -4.66
N GLY A 68 -16.94 -11.09 -5.59
CA GLY A 68 -17.00 -12.22 -6.52
C GLY A 68 -15.81 -12.29 -7.48
N THR A 69 -15.05 -11.20 -7.64
CA THR A 69 -13.84 -11.16 -8.47
C THR A 69 -12.56 -11.38 -7.67
N VAL A 70 -12.64 -11.62 -6.35
CA VAL A 70 -11.51 -12.03 -5.50
C VAL A 70 -11.53 -13.55 -5.30
N ALA A 71 -10.58 -14.24 -5.91
CA ALA A 71 -10.33 -15.66 -5.70
C ALA A 71 -9.38 -15.86 -4.51
N PHE A 72 -9.79 -16.68 -3.55
CA PHE A 72 -8.97 -17.06 -2.40
C PHE A 72 -8.21 -18.35 -2.74
N CYS A 73 -6.94 -18.22 -3.07
CA CYS A 73 -6.11 -19.36 -3.50
C CYS A 73 -5.60 -20.17 -2.29
N GLU A 74 -5.39 -21.46 -2.49
CA GLU A 74 -4.90 -22.36 -1.44
C GLU A 74 -3.37 -22.41 -1.39
N SER A 75 -2.70 -21.98 -2.46
CA SER A 75 -1.24 -21.95 -2.55
C SER A 75 -0.71 -20.68 -3.21
N LEU A 76 0.56 -20.38 -2.92
CA LEU A 76 1.28 -19.28 -3.57
C LEU A 76 1.36 -19.48 -5.08
N GLU A 77 1.67 -20.70 -5.53
CA GLU A 77 1.82 -21.04 -6.95
C GLU A 77 0.53 -20.76 -7.72
N GLU A 78 -0.60 -21.26 -7.21
CA GLU A 78 -1.93 -21.02 -7.79
C GLU A 78 -2.21 -19.52 -7.95
N ALA A 79 -1.90 -18.71 -6.93
CA ALA A 79 -2.15 -17.28 -6.96
C ALA A 79 -1.35 -16.55 -8.05
N VAL A 80 -0.10 -16.97 -8.30
CA VAL A 80 0.86 -16.19 -9.12
C VAL A 80 1.10 -16.72 -10.53
N VAL A 81 0.87 -18.01 -10.78
CA VAL A 81 1.24 -18.68 -12.05
C VAL A 81 0.65 -17.99 -13.28
N ASN A 82 -0.58 -17.48 -13.16
CA ASN A 82 -1.29 -16.81 -14.25
C ASN A 82 -1.38 -15.28 -14.12
N SER A 83 -0.77 -14.72 -13.07
CA SER A 83 -0.89 -13.30 -12.75
C SER A 83 0.17 -12.46 -13.47
N GLY A 84 -0.27 -11.35 -14.07
CA GLY A 84 0.61 -10.41 -14.78
C GLY A 84 1.22 -9.37 -13.86
N LEU A 85 0.52 -9.01 -12.78
CA LEU A 85 0.98 -8.11 -11.74
C LEU A 85 0.79 -8.77 -10.37
N ILE A 86 1.79 -8.66 -9.51
CA ILE A 86 1.82 -9.32 -8.21
C ILE A 86 2.16 -8.28 -7.15
N PHE A 87 1.31 -8.15 -6.13
CA PHE A 87 1.50 -7.24 -5.01
C PHE A 87 1.79 -8.03 -3.73
N GLU A 88 3.00 -7.88 -3.20
CA GLU A 88 3.41 -8.45 -1.93
C GLU A 88 3.09 -7.47 -0.79
N ALA A 89 2.25 -7.90 0.15
CA ALA A 89 1.79 -7.15 1.31
C ALA A 89 1.87 -8.00 2.60
N THR A 90 2.92 -8.81 2.71
CA THR A 90 3.26 -9.56 3.92
C THR A 90 3.91 -8.63 4.97
N ILE A 91 4.19 -9.19 6.14
CA ILE A 91 4.77 -8.45 7.27
C ILE A 91 6.06 -7.72 6.88
N GLU A 92 6.32 -6.58 7.53
CA GLU A 92 7.48 -5.73 7.27
C GLU A 92 8.76 -6.34 7.88
N ASN A 93 9.19 -7.46 7.31
CA ASN A 93 10.40 -8.19 7.68
C ASN A 93 11.18 -8.54 6.42
N LEU A 94 12.45 -8.15 6.37
CA LEU A 94 13.29 -8.30 5.17
C LEU A 94 13.41 -9.76 4.72
N GLU A 95 13.70 -10.68 5.65
CA GLU A 95 13.91 -12.10 5.33
C GLU A 95 12.62 -12.75 4.81
N VAL A 96 11.48 -12.41 5.41
CA VAL A 96 10.17 -12.88 4.92
C VAL A 96 9.91 -12.37 3.51
N LYS A 97 10.10 -11.07 3.25
CA LYS A 97 9.88 -10.50 1.92
C LYS A 97 10.84 -11.07 0.88
N LYS A 98 12.13 -11.24 1.18
CA LYS A 98 13.10 -11.90 0.28
C LYS A 98 12.66 -13.32 -0.06
N SER A 99 12.23 -14.09 0.95
CA SER A 99 11.76 -15.46 0.77
C SER A 99 10.50 -15.53 -0.10
N VAL A 100 9.55 -14.62 0.14
CA VAL A 100 8.32 -14.51 -0.66
C VAL A 100 8.63 -14.07 -2.09
N PHE A 101 9.48 -13.06 -2.30
CA PHE A 101 9.91 -12.61 -3.63
C PHE A 101 10.59 -13.72 -4.43
N LYS A 102 11.49 -14.48 -3.79
CA LYS A 102 12.13 -15.64 -4.41
C LYS A 102 11.09 -16.68 -4.84
N SER A 103 10.14 -17.01 -3.97
CA SER A 103 9.10 -18.00 -4.26
C SER A 103 8.15 -17.52 -5.37
N ILE A 104 7.73 -16.25 -5.33
CA ILE A 104 6.97 -15.63 -6.41
C ILE A 104 7.74 -15.74 -7.74
N SER A 105 9.03 -15.40 -7.74
CA SER A 105 9.89 -15.43 -8.92
C SER A 105 9.93 -16.81 -9.59
N GLN A 106 9.91 -17.88 -8.78
CA GLN A 106 9.93 -19.27 -9.25
C GLN A 106 8.62 -19.70 -9.93
N PHE A 107 7.47 -19.26 -9.42
CA PHE A 107 6.17 -19.73 -9.89
C PHE A 107 5.50 -18.81 -10.93
N CYS A 108 5.77 -17.50 -10.88
CA CYS A 108 5.16 -16.55 -11.80
C CYS A 108 5.81 -16.58 -13.19
N ARG A 109 5.11 -16.02 -14.18
CA ARG A 109 5.68 -15.85 -15.52
C ARG A 109 6.90 -14.92 -15.49
N THR A 110 7.86 -15.17 -16.36
CA THR A 110 9.12 -14.41 -16.46
C THR A 110 8.92 -12.92 -16.81
N ASN A 111 7.74 -12.56 -17.35
CA ASN A 111 7.35 -11.21 -17.72
C ASN A 111 6.35 -10.55 -16.73
N ALA A 112 5.97 -11.23 -15.64
CA ALA A 112 5.08 -10.67 -14.61
C ALA A 112 5.80 -9.60 -13.79
N VAL A 113 5.11 -8.53 -13.42
CA VAL A 113 5.64 -7.50 -12.53
C VAL A 113 5.47 -7.95 -11.07
N ILE A 114 6.52 -7.79 -10.27
CA ILE A 114 6.52 -8.14 -8.84
C ILE A 114 6.73 -6.88 -8.02
N ALA A 115 5.71 -6.47 -7.27
CA ALA A 115 5.71 -5.27 -6.47
C ALA A 115 5.68 -5.58 -4.97
N THR A 116 6.37 -4.79 -4.16
CA THR A 116 6.24 -4.83 -2.69
C THR A 116 5.53 -3.59 -2.15
N ASN A 117 4.60 -3.78 -1.21
CA ASN A 117 3.97 -2.73 -0.42
C ASN A 117 4.81 -2.37 0.83
N THR A 118 6.14 -2.46 0.73
CA THR A 118 7.05 -2.10 1.83
C THR A 118 6.98 -0.62 2.15
N LEU A 119 7.06 -0.30 3.44
CA LEU A 119 7.12 1.06 3.94
C LEU A 119 8.56 1.58 3.94
N ALA A 120 9.51 0.80 4.45
CA ALA A 120 10.86 1.28 4.74
C ALA A 120 12.00 0.44 4.14
N LEU A 121 11.73 -0.77 3.65
CA LEU A 121 12.79 -1.64 3.13
C LEU A 121 13.22 -1.22 1.73
N ASP A 122 14.50 -1.40 1.43
CA ASP A 122 15.06 -1.16 0.11
C ASP A 122 14.53 -2.22 -0.87
N THR A 123 13.85 -1.76 -1.91
CA THR A 123 13.25 -2.61 -2.95
C THR A 123 14.31 -3.45 -3.67
N SER A 124 15.51 -2.92 -3.88
CA SER A 124 16.62 -3.64 -4.52
C SER A 124 17.08 -4.82 -3.67
N VAL A 125 17.12 -4.63 -2.35
CA VAL A 125 17.50 -5.67 -1.39
C VAL A 125 16.41 -6.74 -1.29
N VAL A 126 15.13 -6.34 -1.28
CA VAL A 126 14.00 -7.29 -1.31
C VAL A 126 14.03 -8.14 -2.59
N ALA A 127 14.37 -7.54 -3.73
CA ALA A 127 14.40 -8.19 -5.04
C ALA A 127 15.71 -8.96 -5.37
N GLU A 128 16.67 -9.02 -4.45
CA GLU A 128 18.03 -9.56 -4.68
C GLU A 128 18.06 -10.99 -5.25
N HIS A 129 17.08 -11.83 -4.89
CA HIS A 129 16.99 -13.24 -5.30
C HIS A 129 15.93 -13.52 -6.36
N VAL A 130 15.43 -12.49 -7.04
CA VAL A 130 14.45 -12.61 -8.12
C VAL A 130 15.17 -12.77 -9.45
N THR A 131 14.72 -13.72 -10.27
CA THR A 131 15.13 -13.78 -11.69
C THR A 131 14.41 -12.70 -12.49
N ASN A 132 15.16 -11.99 -13.34
CA ASN A 132 14.72 -10.81 -14.08
C ASN A 132 14.30 -9.66 -13.14
N PRO A 133 15.21 -9.15 -12.29
CA PRO A 133 14.90 -8.14 -11.26
C PRO A 133 14.45 -6.80 -11.85
N GLU A 134 14.60 -6.56 -13.15
CA GLU A 134 14.11 -5.37 -13.85
C GLU A 134 12.58 -5.24 -13.88
N ARG A 135 11.86 -6.31 -13.50
CA ARG A 135 10.40 -6.33 -13.31
C ARG A 135 9.95 -6.13 -11.87
N CYS A 136 10.88 -5.81 -10.97
CA CYS A 136 10.59 -5.54 -9.56
C CYS A 136 10.54 -4.05 -9.26
N LEU A 137 9.62 -3.64 -8.39
CA LEU A 137 9.52 -2.27 -7.87
C LEU A 137 8.75 -2.24 -6.54
N GLY A 138 8.81 -1.12 -5.84
CA GLY A 138 7.93 -0.83 -4.70
C GLY A 138 6.66 -0.15 -5.21
N ILE A 139 5.50 -0.66 -4.81
CA ILE A 139 4.20 -0.02 -5.01
C ILE A 139 3.49 -0.01 -3.67
N ARG A 140 3.50 1.15 -3.02
CA ARG A 140 2.92 1.32 -1.69
C ARG A 140 1.60 2.05 -1.77
N PHE A 141 0.52 1.34 -1.46
CA PHE A 141 -0.78 1.94 -1.23
C PHE A 141 -0.78 2.67 0.10
N LEU A 142 -1.34 3.88 0.12
CA LEU A 142 -1.51 4.66 1.34
C LEU A 142 -2.81 4.24 2.04
N TYR A 143 -2.82 4.31 3.37
CA TYR A 143 -4.01 4.00 4.16
C TYR A 143 -4.79 5.28 4.48
N PRO A 144 -6.14 5.27 4.39
CA PRO A 144 -7.03 4.17 4.00
C PRO A 144 -7.15 3.96 2.47
N VAL A 145 -6.97 2.73 2.00
CA VAL A 145 -6.77 2.42 0.56
C VAL A 145 -7.90 2.89 -0.37
N TYR A 146 -9.17 2.73 0.03
CA TYR A 146 -10.34 3.17 -0.74
C TYR A 146 -10.50 4.69 -0.81
N SER A 147 -9.83 5.41 0.08
CA SER A 147 -9.98 6.87 0.23
C SER A 147 -8.80 7.65 -0.30
N ILE A 148 -7.64 7.00 -0.43
CA ILE A 148 -6.40 7.61 -0.88
C ILE A 148 -6.11 7.08 -2.30
N PRO A 149 -6.34 7.89 -3.34
CA PRO A 149 -6.04 7.48 -4.72
C PRO A 149 -4.54 7.42 -4.99
N GLU A 150 -3.72 8.12 -4.21
CA GLU A 150 -2.28 8.15 -4.41
C GLU A 150 -1.61 6.83 -4.03
N VAL A 151 -0.69 6.39 -4.90
CA VAL A 151 0.15 5.22 -4.72
C VAL A 151 1.60 5.63 -4.90
N GLU A 152 2.43 5.29 -3.92
CA GLU A 152 3.83 5.66 -3.91
C GLU A 152 4.67 4.60 -4.63
N ILE A 153 5.50 5.04 -5.57
CA ILE A 153 6.40 4.20 -6.35
C ILE A 153 7.83 4.36 -5.85
N THR A 154 8.49 3.24 -5.58
CA THR A 154 9.93 3.18 -5.28
C THR A 154 10.60 2.28 -6.30
N LEU A 155 11.68 2.76 -6.93
CA LEU A 155 12.40 1.98 -7.93
C LEU A 155 13.54 1.20 -7.28
N GLY A 156 13.70 -0.06 -7.70
CA GLY A 156 14.93 -0.79 -7.45
C GLY A 156 16.02 -0.34 -8.43
N SER A 157 17.27 -0.70 -8.12
CA SER A 157 18.43 -0.36 -8.96
C SER A 157 18.36 -0.86 -10.39
N GLN A 158 17.57 -1.92 -10.64
CA GLN A 158 17.43 -2.56 -11.95
C GLN A 158 16.07 -2.34 -12.61
N THR A 159 15.10 -1.69 -11.93
CA THR A 159 13.73 -1.54 -12.46
C THR A 159 13.74 -0.89 -13.84
N SER A 160 13.13 -1.57 -14.82
CA SER A 160 13.11 -1.09 -16.20
C SER A 160 12.03 -0.04 -16.46
N PRO A 161 12.24 0.89 -17.41
CA PRO A 161 11.20 1.82 -17.86
C PRO A 161 9.93 1.12 -18.34
N GLU A 162 10.06 -0.05 -18.97
CA GLU A 162 8.94 -0.86 -19.46
C GLU A 162 8.07 -1.35 -18.29
N THR A 163 8.68 -1.73 -17.16
CA THR A 163 7.96 -2.10 -15.94
C THR A 163 7.18 -0.91 -15.38
N ILE A 164 7.78 0.27 -15.35
CA ILE A 164 7.13 1.51 -14.87
C ILE A 164 5.90 1.82 -15.73
N GLN A 165 6.04 1.75 -17.06
CA GLN A 165 4.94 2.01 -18.00
C GLN A 165 3.77 1.03 -17.80
N LYS A 166 4.05 -0.27 -17.66
CA LYS A 166 3.02 -1.28 -17.40
C LYS A 166 2.26 -1.00 -16.10
N VAL A 167 2.98 -0.64 -15.05
CA VAL A 167 2.40 -0.34 -13.73
C VAL A 167 1.56 0.93 -13.79
N GLN A 168 2.07 1.98 -14.44
CA GLN A 168 1.35 3.24 -14.60
C GLN A 168 0.04 3.03 -15.36
N GLN A 169 0.10 2.36 -16.51
CA GLN A 169 -1.06 2.04 -17.33
C GLN A 169 -2.12 1.23 -16.56
N PHE A 170 -1.68 0.23 -15.78
CA PHE A 170 -2.58 -0.57 -14.97
C PHE A 170 -3.24 0.26 -13.86
N LEU A 171 -2.45 0.96 -13.04
CA LEU A 171 -2.93 1.68 -11.87
C LEU A 171 -3.79 2.89 -12.23
N GLU A 172 -3.43 3.66 -13.27
CA GLU A 172 -4.26 4.75 -13.78
C GLU A 172 -5.61 4.24 -14.30
N GLY A 173 -5.61 3.07 -14.98
CA GLY A 173 -6.83 2.37 -15.37
C GLY A 173 -7.71 1.93 -14.18
N LYS A 174 -7.12 1.82 -12.98
CA LYS A 174 -7.82 1.57 -11.71
C LYS A 174 -8.00 2.84 -10.87
N GLN A 175 -7.95 4.02 -11.50
CA GLN A 175 -8.15 5.34 -10.88
C GLN A 175 -7.17 5.64 -9.74
N LYS A 176 -5.97 5.07 -9.80
CA LYS A 176 -4.87 5.39 -8.90
C LYS A 176 -3.93 6.41 -9.52
N THR A 177 -3.41 7.28 -8.67
CA THR A 177 -2.47 8.33 -9.05
C THR A 177 -1.09 7.97 -8.53
N LEU A 178 -0.12 7.79 -9.42
CA LEU A 178 1.22 7.41 -9.02
C LEU A 178 2.03 8.65 -8.65
N PHE A 179 2.87 8.52 -7.63
CA PHE A 179 3.95 9.48 -7.36
C PHE A 179 5.22 8.74 -6.98
N PHE A 180 6.38 9.28 -7.35
CA PHE A 180 7.67 8.67 -7.03
C PHE A 180 8.17 9.16 -5.69
N ARG A 181 8.59 8.25 -4.82
CA ARG A 181 9.18 8.61 -3.52
C ARG A 181 10.47 9.40 -3.76
N SER A 182 10.52 10.60 -3.19
CA SER A 182 11.75 11.38 -3.11
C SER A 182 12.38 11.17 -1.72
N GLY A 183 13.59 10.60 -1.70
CA GLY A 183 14.32 10.33 -0.46
C GLY A 183 13.92 9.04 0.27
N LYS A 184 14.42 8.88 1.50
CA LYS A 184 14.32 7.62 2.27
C LYS A 184 13.04 7.52 3.12
N LYS A 185 12.40 8.64 3.43
CA LYS A 185 11.21 8.67 4.31
C LYS A 185 9.94 8.44 3.47
N PRO A 186 9.06 7.52 3.86
CA PRO A 186 7.77 7.34 3.19
C PRO A 186 6.84 8.53 3.46
N LEU A 187 5.94 8.83 2.53
CA LEU A 187 4.85 9.78 2.78
C LEU A 187 3.88 9.20 3.81
N VAL A 188 3.76 9.88 4.95
CA VAL A 188 2.74 9.62 5.98
C VAL A 188 1.79 10.82 6.01
N LEU A 189 0.51 10.56 5.82
CA LEU A 189 -0.50 11.61 5.80
C LEU A 189 -0.93 11.96 7.23
N SER A 190 -1.09 13.24 7.51
CA SER A 190 -1.74 13.70 8.74
C SER A 190 -3.23 13.34 8.74
N HIS A 191 -3.85 13.36 9.92
CA HIS A 191 -5.28 13.13 10.04
C HIS A 191 -6.11 14.08 9.15
N SER A 192 -5.78 15.38 9.12
CA SER A 192 -6.49 16.34 8.27
C SER A 192 -6.34 15.99 6.78
N GLN A 193 -5.14 15.64 6.34
CA GLN A 193 -4.87 15.24 4.96
C GLN A 193 -5.64 13.97 4.55
N VAL A 194 -5.82 13.02 5.47
CA VAL A 194 -6.63 11.82 5.25
C VAL A 194 -8.11 12.18 5.13
N GLU A 195 -8.63 13.02 6.02
CA GLU A 195 -10.04 13.43 5.98
C GLU A 195 -10.39 14.25 4.75
N ASP A 196 -9.48 15.13 4.31
CA ASP A 196 -9.68 15.92 3.09
C ASP A 196 -9.73 15.00 1.85
N ARG A 197 -8.83 14.02 1.77
CA ARG A 197 -8.83 13.01 0.69
C ARG A 197 -10.07 12.14 0.71
N LYS A 198 -10.51 11.67 1.88
CA LYS A 198 -11.78 10.94 2.04
C LYS A 198 -12.96 11.72 1.49
N LYS A 199 -13.07 13.01 1.84
CA LYS A 199 -14.15 13.88 1.35
C LYS A 199 -14.08 14.04 -0.17
N ALA A 200 -12.90 14.33 -0.71
CA ALA A 200 -12.69 14.49 -2.14
C ALA A 200 -13.03 13.21 -2.92
N GLN A 201 -12.50 12.07 -2.48
CA GLN A 201 -12.71 10.77 -3.12
C GLN A 201 -14.19 10.35 -3.10
N ARG A 202 -14.88 10.57 -1.97
CA ARG A 202 -16.32 10.30 -1.87
C ARG A 202 -17.13 11.16 -2.83
N GLN A 203 -16.83 12.45 -2.91
CA GLN A 203 -17.52 13.35 -3.83
C GLN A 203 -17.27 12.96 -5.29
N GLN A 204 -16.03 12.65 -5.64
CA GLN A 204 -15.65 12.20 -6.97
C GLN A 204 -16.37 10.90 -7.35
N THR A 205 -16.40 9.92 -6.45
CA THR A 205 -17.06 8.63 -6.70
C THR A 205 -18.58 8.81 -6.87
N ARG A 206 -19.23 9.66 -6.06
CA ARG A 206 -20.66 9.95 -6.22
C ARG A 206 -20.99 10.63 -7.54
N ASN A 207 -20.20 11.64 -7.92
CA ASN A 207 -20.38 12.30 -9.22
C ASN A 207 -20.26 11.29 -10.36
N TRP A 208 -19.28 10.40 -10.27
CA TRP A 208 -19.04 9.38 -11.26
C TRP A 208 -20.18 8.35 -11.38
N ILE A 209 -20.72 7.89 -10.24
CA ILE A 209 -21.91 7.03 -10.20
C ILE A 209 -23.12 7.76 -10.80
N GLN A 210 -23.32 9.04 -10.50
CA GLN A 210 -24.42 9.85 -11.05
C GLN A 210 -24.30 10.06 -12.57
N GLU A 211 -23.07 10.16 -13.09
CA GLU A 211 -22.79 10.23 -14.53
C GLU A 211 -22.99 8.89 -15.25
N GLY A 212 -23.33 7.81 -14.52
CA GLY A 212 -23.59 6.50 -15.10
C GLY A 212 -22.35 5.83 -15.70
N ARG A 213 -21.15 6.31 -15.35
CA ARG A 213 -19.89 5.71 -15.80
C ARG A 213 -19.65 4.44 -15.00
N SER A 214 -19.48 3.32 -15.70
CA SER A 214 -19.06 2.06 -15.10
C SER A 214 -17.58 2.10 -14.72
N THR A 215 -17.19 1.32 -13.71
CA THR A 215 -15.78 1.07 -13.37
C THR A 215 -14.96 0.52 -14.54
N HIS A 216 -15.65 -0.07 -15.51
CA HIS A 216 -15.05 -0.60 -16.73
C HIS A 216 -14.91 0.42 -17.87
N ASP A 217 -15.53 1.61 -17.79
CA ASP A 217 -15.58 2.57 -18.91
C ASP A 217 -14.29 3.39 -19.10
N VAL A 218 -13.30 3.21 -18.23
CA VAL A 218 -12.06 4.02 -18.23
C VAL A 218 -10.85 3.25 -18.75
N VAL A 219 -10.98 1.96 -19.11
CA VAL A 219 -9.86 1.24 -19.72
C VAL A 219 -9.67 1.75 -21.15
N PRO A 220 -8.59 2.49 -21.47
CA PRO A 220 -8.32 2.84 -22.84
C PRO A 220 -8.12 1.53 -23.62
N ASN A 221 -8.66 1.42 -24.83
CA ASN A 221 -8.35 0.30 -25.71
C ASN A 221 -6.87 0.38 -26.12
N LEU A 222 -6.02 -0.44 -25.50
CA LEU A 222 -4.57 -0.42 -25.68
C LEU A 222 -4.12 -1.24 -26.89
N GLY A 223 -4.77 -0.99 -28.02
CA GLY A 223 -4.35 -1.48 -29.31
C GLY A 223 -2.94 -0.97 -29.63
N HIS A 224 -1.98 -1.88 -29.74
CA HIS A 224 -0.76 -1.62 -30.49
C HIS A 224 -1.17 -1.32 -31.93
N GLY A 225 -1.12 -0.04 -32.31
CA GLY A 225 -1.48 0.42 -33.65
C GLY A 225 -1.18 1.90 -33.78
N VAL A 226 -0.04 2.20 -34.37
CA VAL A 226 0.39 3.55 -34.73
C VAL A 226 -0.73 4.28 -35.50
N ALA A 227 -1.30 5.34 -34.92
CA ALA A 227 -1.99 6.40 -35.66
C ALA A 227 -2.07 7.69 -34.84
N SER A 228 -1.17 8.60 -35.19
CA SER A 228 -1.19 10.03 -34.88
C SER A 228 -2.58 10.66 -34.96
N ARG A 229 -2.94 11.50 -33.98
CA ARG A 229 -3.35 12.89 -34.22
C ARG A 229 -3.49 13.73 -32.94
N HIS A 230 -2.61 14.74 -32.89
CA HIS A 230 -2.62 16.04 -32.22
C HIS A 230 -3.61 16.36 -31.08
N ALA A 231 -3.05 16.79 -29.95
CA ALA A 231 -3.49 18.00 -29.25
C ALA A 231 -2.28 18.68 -28.55
N GLN A 232 -1.65 19.57 -29.32
CA GLN A 232 -0.98 20.82 -28.94
C GLN A 232 -0.20 20.90 -27.61
N ALA A 233 1.13 20.85 -27.76
CA ALA A 233 2.08 21.40 -26.83
C ALA A 233 1.99 22.94 -26.73
N SER A 234 2.35 23.48 -25.57
CA SER A 234 3.03 24.78 -25.51
C SER A 234 4.22 24.68 -24.54
N PRO A 235 5.36 25.30 -24.88
CA PRO A 235 6.66 25.00 -24.27
C PRO A 235 6.96 25.96 -23.11
N ILE A 236 7.64 25.49 -22.07
CA ILE A 236 8.33 26.38 -21.13
C ILE A 236 9.80 25.97 -21.02
N ALA A 237 10.61 27.01 -21.13
CA ALA A 237 12.03 27.04 -21.38
C ALA A 237 12.90 26.35 -20.32
N MET A 238 13.99 25.77 -20.81
CA MET A 238 15.16 25.42 -20.01
C MET A 238 15.86 26.69 -19.53
N SER A 239 16.25 26.73 -18.26
CA SER A 239 17.34 27.57 -17.82
C SER A 239 18.31 26.77 -16.96
N SER A 240 19.58 26.91 -17.33
CA SER A 240 20.75 26.26 -16.76
C SER A 240 21.13 26.91 -15.43
N GLY A 241 21.38 26.12 -14.40
CA GLY A 241 21.93 26.57 -13.12
C GLY A 241 22.94 25.55 -12.59
N LYS A 242 24.19 25.99 -12.41
CA LYS A 242 25.37 25.19 -12.07
C LYS A 242 25.47 24.86 -10.57
N THR A 243 26.08 23.68 -10.31
CA THR A 243 27.01 23.30 -9.22
C THR A 243 26.80 23.82 -7.79
N SER A 244 26.77 22.88 -6.83
CA SER A 244 27.79 22.79 -5.76
C SER A 244 27.71 21.46 -4.99
N GLN A 245 28.89 20.94 -4.64
CA GLN A 245 29.12 19.82 -3.72
C GLN A 245 28.88 20.26 -2.28
N SER A 246 28.49 19.33 -1.39
CA SER A 246 28.99 19.30 -0.01
C SER A 246 28.78 17.92 0.61
N THR A 247 29.79 17.53 1.36
CA THR A 247 29.95 16.34 2.19
C THR A 247 29.19 16.52 3.52
N ASP A 248 28.84 15.43 4.19
CA ASP A 248 29.34 15.09 5.52
C ASP A 248 28.50 14.00 6.20
N ALA A 249 29.22 13.23 7.00
CA ALA A 249 28.80 12.04 7.72
C ALA A 249 28.25 12.38 9.12
N GLU A 250 27.63 11.35 9.73
CA GLU A 250 27.40 11.15 11.17
C GLU A 250 26.24 11.91 11.85
N GLU A 251 25.19 11.15 12.22
CA GLU A 251 24.56 11.22 13.56
C GLU A 251 23.68 9.96 13.79
N GLU A 252 24.23 8.97 14.48
CA GLU A 252 23.50 7.84 15.09
C GLU A 252 23.02 8.25 16.49
N CYS A 253 21.71 8.52 16.66
CA CYS A 253 21.00 8.53 17.97
C CYS A 253 19.48 8.70 17.68
N SER A 254 18.54 7.76 17.85
CA SER A 254 17.89 7.44 19.14
C SER A 254 16.56 6.63 18.94
N LYS A 255 16.55 5.60 18.09
CA LYS A 255 15.32 4.82 17.74
C LYS A 255 14.64 4.07 18.91
N GLU A 256 15.25 4.04 20.09
CA GLU A 256 14.68 3.39 21.28
C GLU A 256 13.75 4.28 22.11
N SER A 257 13.55 5.55 21.72
CA SER A 257 12.88 6.55 22.56
C SER A 257 11.45 6.94 22.15
N GLU A 258 10.87 6.38 21.07
CA GLU A 258 9.56 6.80 20.51
C GLU A 258 8.36 6.00 21.05
N CYS A 259 7.25 6.68 21.34
CA CYS A 259 5.99 6.10 21.86
C CYS A 259 5.46 4.97 20.97
N VAL A 260 5.12 3.82 21.56
CA VAL A 260 4.63 2.66 20.79
C VAL A 260 3.18 2.80 20.30
N VAL A 261 2.44 3.77 20.82
CA VAL A 261 1.03 4.02 20.43
C VAL A 261 0.95 5.04 19.30
N CYS A 262 1.54 6.24 19.47
CA CYS A 262 1.48 7.26 18.42
C CYS A 262 2.67 7.24 17.46
N MET A 263 3.79 6.59 17.83
CA MET A 263 5.04 6.56 17.05
C MET A 263 5.55 7.95 16.65
N ASP A 264 5.23 8.97 17.45
CA ASP A 264 5.47 10.38 17.14
C ASP A 264 6.18 11.06 18.32
N ASN A 265 5.54 11.05 19.49
CA ASN A 265 6.09 11.64 20.70
C ASN A 265 7.08 10.70 21.41
N ARG A 266 8.02 11.27 22.14
CA ARG A 266 8.97 10.52 22.98
C ARG A 266 8.26 9.80 24.13
N ARG A 267 8.77 8.64 24.52
CA ARG A 267 8.34 7.90 25.71
C ARG A 267 8.73 8.68 26.95
N ASP A 268 7.74 9.12 27.70
CA ASP A 268 7.93 9.91 28.93
C ASP A 268 6.98 9.43 30.04
N THR A 269 6.20 8.36 29.83
CA THR A 269 5.17 7.94 30.78
C THR A 269 5.24 6.44 31.08
N VAL A 270 5.27 6.12 32.37
CA VAL A 270 5.28 4.77 32.93
C VAL A 270 3.85 4.33 33.25
N LEU A 271 3.45 3.14 32.78
CA LEU A 271 2.14 2.55 33.03
C LEU A 271 2.16 1.64 34.28
N CYS A 272 1.35 1.94 35.29
CA CYS A 272 1.27 1.14 36.52
C CYS A 272 0.09 0.15 36.48
N PRO A 273 0.24 -1.07 37.02
CA PRO A 273 1.37 -1.55 37.84
C PRO A 273 2.51 -2.22 37.06
N CYS A 274 2.44 -2.30 35.73
CA CYS A 274 3.41 -3.07 34.93
C CYS A 274 4.79 -2.40 34.73
N HIS A 275 4.89 -1.11 35.07
CA HIS A 275 6.08 -0.25 34.97
C HIS A 275 6.72 -0.12 33.56
N HIS A 276 5.98 -0.40 32.48
CA HIS A 276 6.51 -0.21 31.12
C HIS A 276 6.52 1.27 30.71
N LEU A 277 7.71 1.81 30.45
CA LEU A 277 7.94 3.11 29.79
C LEU A 277 7.87 2.94 28.28
N CYS A 278 6.66 2.89 27.73
CA CYS A 278 6.44 2.60 26.31
C CYS A 278 5.62 3.66 25.57
N VAL A 279 5.00 4.60 26.28
CA VAL A 279 4.09 5.59 25.68
C VAL A 279 4.45 7.02 26.08
N CYS A 280 4.00 7.98 25.28
CA CYS A 280 4.02 9.39 25.63
C CYS A 280 2.82 9.75 26.52
N GLY A 281 2.87 10.92 27.15
CA GLY A 281 1.86 11.42 28.05
C GLY A 281 0.44 11.48 27.49
N GLN A 282 0.31 11.95 26.25
CA GLN A 282 -0.99 12.04 25.58
C GLN A 282 -1.59 10.66 25.34
N CYS A 283 -0.76 9.69 24.93
CA CYS A 283 -1.22 8.32 24.73
C CYS A 283 -1.54 7.62 26.06
N ALA A 284 -0.80 7.89 27.12
CA ALA A 284 -1.08 7.35 28.45
C ALA A 284 -2.43 7.83 29.00
N ALA A 285 -2.77 9.11 28.81
CA ALA A 285 -4.07 9.65 29.18
C ALA A 285 -5.21 9.01 28.37
N ALA A 286 -5.00 8.77 27.07
CA ALA A 286 -5.97 8.08 26.22
C ALA A 286 -6.16 6.60 26.64
N LEU A 287 -5.09 5.90 27.04
CA LEU A 287 -5.18 4.53 27.53
C LEU A 287 -5.98 4.46 28.85
N GLN A 288 -5.76 5.40 29.77
CA GLN A 288 -6.54 5.47 31.01
C GLN A 288 -8.01 5.81 30.78
N LEU A 289 -8.30 6.80 29.92
CA LEU A 289 -9.68 7.26 29.69
C LEU A 289 -10.55 6.17 29.05
N ASN A 290 -9.95 5.35 28.17
CA ASN A 290 -10.65 4.30 27.45
C ASN A 290 -10.51 2.91 28.11
N GLU A 291 -9.91 2.83 29.29
CA GLU A 291 -9.64 1.57 30.02
C GLU A 291 -8.86 0.53 29.17
N GLU A 292 -7.99 1.01 28.27
CA GLU A 292 -7.20 0.17 27.37
C GLU A 292 -5.94 -0.38 28.08
N PRO A 293 -5.55 -1.64 27.82
CA PRO A 293 -4.43 -2.26 28.52
C PRO A 293 -3.07 -1.79 27.99
N CYS A 294 -2.01 -2.06 28.76
CA CYS A 294 -0.63 -1.78 28.37
C CYS A 294 -0.29 -2.40 27.00
N PRO A 295 0.23 -1.63 26.03
CA PRO A 295 0.56 -2.15 24.68
C PRO A 295 1.62 -3.26 24.66
N ILE A 296 2.44 -3.36 25.72
CA ILE A 296 3.54 -4.33 25.79
C ILE A 296 3.07 -5.65 26.43
N CYS A 297 2.45 -5.58 27.60
CA CYS A 297 2.12 -6.76 28.41
C CYS A 297 0.62 -7.06 28.54
N ARG A 298 -0.23 -6.19 27.98
CA ARG A 298 -1.71 -6.26 28.04
C ARG A 298 -2.31 -6.21 29.45
N GLN A 299 -1.53 -5.82 30.46
CA GLN A 299 -2.04 -5.59 31.82
C GLN A 299 -2.85 -4.29 31.88
N ALA A 300 -3.94 -4.27 32.66
CA ALA A 300 -4.76 -3.09 32.85
C ALA A 300 -3.96 -1.94 33.47
N VAL A 301 -4.14 -0.72 32.94
CA VAL A 301 -3.44 0.49 33.39
C VAL A 301 -4.25 1.14 34.52
N ALA A 302 -3.81 0.95 35.76
CA ALA A 302 -4.48 1.51 36.93
C ALA A 302 -4.11 2.98 37.19
N SER A 303 -2.84 3.33 36.94
CA SER A 303 -2.33 4.70 37.08
C SER A 303 -1.16 4.94 36.13
N VAL A 304 -0.80 6.20 35.91
CA VAL A 304 0.32 6.60 35.04
C VAL A 304 1.24 7.56 35.78
N ILE A 305 2.55 7.46 35.55
CA ILE A 305 3.57 8.32 36.15
C ILE A 305 4.39 8.96 35.02
N HIS A 306 4.38 10.29 34.95
CA HIS A 306 5.23 11.02 34.01
C HIS A 306 6.66 11.11 34.53
N VAL A 307 7.61 10.68 33.72
CA VAL A 307 9.05 10.73 33.99
C VAL A 307 9.61 11.94 33.24
N TYR A 308 9.89 13.00 33.99
CA TYR A 308 10.63 14.14 33.46
C TYR A 308 12.08 13.73 33.23
N GLN A 309 12.51 13.74 31.96
CA GLN A 309 13.93 13.72 31.62
C GLN A 309 14.32 15.14 31.19
N PRO A 310 15.37 15.71 31.80
CA PRO A 310 15.85 17.07 31.47
C PRO A 310 16.42 17.16 30.07
#